data_AF-A0A4Y2VHB9-F1
#
_entry.id   AF-A0A4Y2VHB9-F1
#
_cell.length_a   1.000
_cell.length_b   1.000
_cell.length_c   1.000
_cell.angle_alpha   90.00
_cell.angle_beta   90.00
_cell.angle_gamma   90.00
#
_symmetry.space_group_name_H-M   'P 1'
#
loop_
_entity.id
_entity.type
_entity.pdbx_description
1 polymer ?
#
loop_
_entity_poly.entity_id
_entity_poly.type
_entity_poly.pdbx_seq_one_letter_code
_entity_poly.pdbx_strand_id
1 'polypeptide(L)'
;MKFMNVLKSTELQKVVNIFRDKNACPDDIDEAGQKVLIALYGGKNSKELRFKFFQKSLVKNNFNLASLPPTIAAAREHSLRAYLQVELWSGFAKSHLDWGWKETKHGLFPITTHKEPTPPAFLSMISLQVRKRV
;
A
#
# COMPACT_ATOMS: atom_id res chain seq x y z
N MET A 1 -18.89 5.15 -12.20
CA MET A 1 -17.95 5.51 -11.12
C MET A 1 -18.08 4.52 -9.96
N LYS A 2 -17.16 3.57 -9.80
CA LYS A 2 -17.18 2.61 -8.65
C LYS A 2 -16.71 3.25 -7.33
N PHE A 3 -15.82 4.25 -7.41
CA PHE A 3 -15.20 4.89 -6.24
C PHE A 3 -16.20 5.65 -5.35
N MET A 4 -17.11 6.43 -5.95
CA MET A 4 -18.12 7.17 -5.17
C MET A 4 -19.08 6.23 -4.42
N ASN A 5 -19.33 5.03 -4.93
CA ASN A 5 -20.17 4.05 -4.24
C ASN A 5 -19.44 3.42 -3.05
N VAL A 6 -18.13 3.21 -3.17
CA VAL A 6 -17.27 2.74 -2.07
C VAL A 6 -17.28 3.76 -0.92
N LEU A 7 -17.11 5.05 -1.20
CA LEU A 7 -17.12 6.10 -0.17
C LEU A 7 -18.48 6.30 0.52
N LYS A 8 -19.58 5.91 -0.13
CA LYS A 8 -20.94 5.98 0.45
C LYS A 8 -21.24 4.85 1.44
N SER A 9 -20.36 3.86 1.55
CA SER A 9 -20.50 2.79 2.55
C SER A 9 -20.39 3.34 3.97
N THR A 10 -21.43 3.12 4.78
CA THR A 10 -21.44 3.47 6.21
C THR A 10 -20.29 2.82 6.97
N GLU A 11 -19.91 1.60 6.58
CA GLU A 11 -18.78 0.90 7.17
C GLU A 11 -17.44 1.57 6.84
N LEU A 12 -17.26 2.06 5.61
CA LEU A 12 -16.03 2.77 5.24
C LEU A 12 -15.95 4.15 5.86
N GLN A 13 -17.08 4.81 6.12
CA GLN A 13 -17.08 6.06 6.88
C GLN A 13 -16.52 5.85 8.30
N LYS A 14 -16.90 4.75 8.97
CA LYS A 14 -16.32 4.38 10.27
C LYS A 14 -14.81 4.15 10.18
N VAL A 15 -14.36 3.45 9.13
CA VAL A 15 -12.93 3.18 8.89
C VAL A 15 -12.15 4.49 8.65
N VAL A 16 -12.71 5.42 7.88
CA VAL A 16 -12.08 6.72 7.59
C VAL A 16 -11.96 7.58 8.85
N ASN A 17 -12.84 7.44 9.84
CA ASN A 17 -12.72 8.17 11.10
C ASN A 17 -11.45 7.82 11.88
N ILE A 18 -10.88 6.62 11.69
CA ILE A 18 -9.58 6.24 12.29
C ILE A 18 -8.47 7.18 11.79
N PHE A 19 -8.52 7.60 10.53
CA PHE A 19 -7.54 8.52 9.96
C PHE A 19 -7.64 9.95 10.53
N ARG A 20 -8.74 10.28 11.22
CA ARG A 20 -8.96 11.57 11.89
C ARG A 20 -8.66 11.50 13.39
N ASP A 21 -8.43 10.30 13.93
CA ASP A 21 -8.10 10.14 15.32
C ASP A 21 -6.61 10.44 15.54
N LYS A 22 -6.35 11.54 16.22
CA LYS A 22 -4.99 11.97 16.59
C LYS A 22 -4.21 10.93 17.41
N ASN A 23 -4.92 10.01 18.07
CA ASN A 23 -4.34 8.98 18.93
C ASN A 23 -4.31 7.60 18.25
N ALA A 24 -4.75 7.48 16.99
CA ALA A 24 -4.72 6.22 16.26
C ALA A 24 -3.29 5.68 16.21
N CYS A 25 -3.12 4.41 16.59
CA CYS A 25 -1.82 3.77 16.50
C CYS A 25 -1.56 3.28 15.05
N PRO A 26 -0.28 3.04 14.67
CA PRO A 26 0.06 2.59 13.33
C PRO A 26 -0.65 1.32 12.86
N ASP A 27 -0.97 0.40 13.79
CA ASP A 27 -1.63 -0.86 13.43
C ASP A 27 -3.14 -0.66 13.16
N ASP A 28 -3.81 0.25 13.87
CA ASP A 28 -5.21 0.63 13.57
C ASP A 28 -5.29 1.29 12.19
N ILE A 29 -4.32 2.14 11.86
CA ILE A 29 -4.23 2.81 10.56
C ILE A 29 -3.95 1.80 9.43
N ASP A 30 -3.09 0.81 9.69
CA ASP A 30 -2.83 -0.29 8.76
C ASP A 30 -4.10 -1.10 8.50
N GLU A 31 -4.81 -1.53 9.54
CA GLU A 31 -6.06 -2.28 9.40
C GLU A 31 -7.12 -1.47 8.65
N ALA A 32 -7.26 -0.19 8.99
CA ALA A 32 -8.18 0.73 8.34
C ALA A 32 -7.87 0.90 6.85
N GLY A 33 -6.60 1.17 6.53
CA GLY A 33 -6.13 1.31 5.15
C GLY A 33 -6.30 0.05 4.32
N GLN A 34 -6.05 -1.12 4.91
CA GLN A 34 -6.31 -2.41 4.26
C GLN A 34 -7.79 -2.62 3.95
N LYS A 35 -8.71 -2.28 4.88
CA LYS A 35 -10.16 -2.36 4.65
C LYS A 35 -10.59 -1.46 3.48
N VAL A 36 -10.07 -0.23 3.42
CA VAL A 36 -10.33 0.70 2.31
C VAL A 36 -9.84 0.12 0.98
N LEU A 37 -8.61 -0.42 0.94
CA LEU A 37 -8.05 -1.03 -0.27
C LEU A 37 -8.82 -2.27 -0.73
N ILE A 38 -9.19 -3.16 0.20
CA ILE A 38 -9.97 -4.36 -0.13
C ILE A 38 -11.31 -3.97 -0.76
N ALA A 39 -11.98 -2.95 -0.21
CA ALA A 39 -13.23 -2.43 -0.75
C ALA A 39 -13.03 -1.77 -2.13
N LEU A 40 -11.94 -1.01 -2.31
CA LEU A 40 -11.60 -0.35 -3.57
C LEU A 40 -11.41 -1.36 -4.73
N TYR A 41 -10.73 -2.48 -4.45
CA TYR A 41 -10.48 -3.54 -5.41
C TYR A 41 -11.60 -4.60 -5.46
N GLY A 42 -12.61 -4.49 -4.60
CA GLY A 42 -13.81 -5.34 -4.59
C GLY A 42 -13.54 -6.79 -4.21
N GLY A 43 -12.75 -7.03 -3.17
CA GLY A 43 -12.43 -8.39 -2.70
C GLY A 43 -12.70 -8.63 -1.22
N LYS A 44 -12.18 -9.75 -0.72
CA LYS A 44 -12.25 -10.14 0.71
C LYS A 44 -10.87 -10.18 1.37
N ASN A 45 -9.82 -10.46 0.60
CA ASN A 45 -8.45 -10.62 1.07
C ASN A 45 -7.47 -9.94 0.10
N SER A 46 -6.52 -9.17 0.62
CA SER A 46 -5.49 -8.46 -0.14
C SER A 46 -4.61 -9.38 -0.99
N LYS A 47 -4.13 -10.51 -0.44
CA LYS A 47 -3.26 -11.46 -1.18
C LYS A 47 -4.00 -12.11 -2.34
N GLU A 48 -5.23 -12.56 -2.07
CA GLU A 48 -6.10 -13.19 -3.07
C GLU A 48 -6.45 -12.20 -4.18
N LEU A 49 -6.76 -10.94 -3.82
CA LEU A 49 -6.99 -9.86 -4.77
C LEU A 49 -5.79 -9.66 -5.71
N ARG A 50 -4.58 -9.55 -5.15
CA ARG A 50 -3.38 -9.33 -5.97
C ARG A 50 -3.12 -10.51 -6.92
N PHE A 51 -3.27 -11.75 -6.45
CA PHE A 51 -3.12 -12.93 -7.29
C PHE A 51 -4.16 -12.98 -8.42
N LYS A 52 -5.44 -12.72 -8.10
CA LYS A 52 -6.53 -12.67 -9.08
C LYS A 52 -6.30 -11.59 -10.14
N PHE A 53 -5.87 -10.40 -9.74
CA PHE A 53 -5.56 -9.32 -10.68
C PHE A 53 -4.35 -9.66 -11.55
N PHE A 54 -3.33 -10.31 -10.98
CA PHE A 54 -2.19 -10.82 -11.72
C PHE A 54 -2.61 -11.83 -12.79
N GLN A 55 -3.38 -12.86 -12.44
CA GLN A 55 -3.89 -13.83 -13.42
C GLN A 55 -4.69 -13.14 -14.54
N LYS A 56 -5.59 -12.22 -14.19
CA LYS A 56 -6.38 -11.44 -15.16
C LYS A 56 -5.54 -10.55 -16.07
N SER A 57 -4.33 -10.22 -15.68
CA SER A 57 -3.45 -9.38 -16.46
C SER A 57 -2.53 -10.17 -17.38
N LEU A 58 -2.34 -11.48 -17.14
CA LEU A 58 -1.59 -12.37 -18.04
C LEU A 58 -2.31 -12.61 -19.38
N VAL A 59 -3.65 -12.51 -19.40
CA VAL A 59 -4.45 -12.65 -20.62
C VAL A 59 -4.45 -11.37 -21.48
N LYS A 60 -3.78 -10.30 -21.04
CA LYS A 60 -3.72 -9.02 -21.75
C LYS A 60 -2.38 -8.89 -22.45
N ASN A 61 -2.39 -8.45 -23.71
CA ASN A 61 -1.16 -8.21 -24.47
C ASN A 61 -0.27 -7.10 -23.84
N ASN A 62 -0.86 -6.17 -23.09
CA ASN A 62 -0.15 -5.04 -22.47
C ASN A 62 -0.25 -5.09 -20.94
N PHE A 63 0.50 -6.01 -20.33
CA PHE A 63 0.58 -6.15 -18.88
C PHE A 63 1.16 -4.89 -18.23
N ASN A 64 0.35 -4.17 -17.46
CA ASN A 64 0.79 -3.02 -16.66
C ASN A 64 0.88 -3.41 -15.18
N LEU A 65 2.10 -3.48 -14.65
CA LEU A 65 2.36 -3.78 -13.24
C LEU A 65 1.66 -2.82 -12.27
N ALA A 66 1.50 -1.55 -12.65
CA ALA A 66 0.84 -0.54 -11.81
C ALA A 66 -0.67 -0.79 -11.65
N SER A 67 -1.26 -1.68 -12.45
CA SER A 67 -2.68 -2.05 -12.32
C SER A 67 -2.95 -3.06 -11.20
N LEU A 68 -1.89 -3.65 -10.62
CA LEU A 68 -2.02 -4.59 -9.52
C LEU A 68 -2.37 -3.86 -8.22
N PRO A 69 -3.22 -4.44 -7.37
CA PRO A 69 -3.39 -3.99 -5.99
C PRO A 69 -2.03 -3.92 -5.28
N PRO A 70 -1.79 -2.93 -4.41
CA PRO A 70 -0.55 -2.85 -3.64
C PRO A 70 -0.35 -4.10 -2.77
N THR A 71 0.90 -4.40 -2.42
CA THR A 71 1.18 -5.44 -1.42
C THR A 71 0.73 -4.96 -0.04
N ILE A 72 0.53 -5.88 0.92
CA ILE A 72 0.16 -5.51 2.30
C ILE A 72 1.19 -4.54 2.91
N ALA A 73 2.48 -4.78 2.69
CA ALA A 73 3.52 -3.88 3.22
C ALA A 73 3.46 -2.50 2.57
N ALA A 74 3.30 -2.41 1.24
CA ALA A 74 3.18 -1.12 0.57
C ALA A 74 1.87 -0.38 0.93
N ALA A 75 0.79 -1.13 1.17
CA ALA A 75 -0.49 -0.63 1.64
C ALA A 75 -0.37 0.01 3.04
N ARG A 76 0.33 -0.66 3.97
CA ARG A 76 0.63 -0.13 5.31
C ARG A 76 1.33 1.23 5.20
N GLU A 77 2.46 1.26 4.48
CA GLU A 77 3.24 2.49 4.31
C GLU A 77 2.44 3.63 3.67
N HIS A 78 1.62 3.32 2.67
CA HIS A 78 0.74 4.30 2.06
C HIS A 78 -0.30 4.84 3.05
N SER A 79 -0.86 3.97 3.90
CA SER A 79 -1.85 4.33 4.91
C SER A 79 -1.24 5.25 5.98
N LEU A 80 -0.02 4.98 6.44
CA LEU A 80 0.69 5.84 7.38
C LEU A 80 0.93 7.25 6.80
N ARG A 81 1.34 7.34 5.53
CA ARG A 81 1.49 8.65 4.86
C ARG A 81 0.17 9.38 4.67
N ALA A 82 -0.89 8.65 4.32
CA ALA A 82 -2.22 9.23 4.18
C ALA A 82 -2.73 9.76 5.53
N TYR A 83 -2.48 9.04 6.62
CA TYR A 83 -2.77 9.49 7.99
C TYR A 83 -2.05 10.79 8.32
N LEU A 84 -0.73 10.83 8.12
CA LEU A 84 0.06 12.05 8.34
C LEU A 84 -0.50 13.24 7.53
N GLN A 85 -0.91 13.02 6.29
CA GLN A 85 -1.50 14.06 5.45
C GLN A 85 -2.83 14.58 6.00
N VAL A 86 -3.69 13.69 6.51
CA VAL A 86 -4.98 14.06 7.12
C VAL A 86 -4.78 14.86 8.40
N GLU A 87 -3.82 14.44 9.23
CA GLU A 87 -3.48 15.13 10.48
C GLU A 87 -2.90 16.52 10.23
N LEU A 88 -2.02 16.64 9.23
CA LEU A 88 -1.45 17.93 8.81
C LEU A 88 -2.55 18.89 8.31
N TRP A 89 -3.49 18.41 7.50
CA TRP A 89 -4.65 19.21 7.07
C TRP A 89 -5.57 19.60 8.21
N SER A 90 -5.60 18.81 9.28
CA SER A 90 -6.36 19.10 10.49
C SER A 90 -5.63 20.06 11.45
N GLY A 91 -4.43 20.53 11.08
CA GLY A 91 -3.64 21.48 11.87
C GLY A 91 -2.74 20.83 12.92
N PHE A 92 -2.59 19.50 12.91
CA PHE A 92 -1.72 18.80 13.85
C PHE A 92 -0.35 18.53 13.24
N ALA A 93 0.71 18.90 13.98
CA ALA A 93 2.08 18.58 13.62
C ALA A 93 2.45 17.18 14.13
N LYS A 94 2.83 16.28 13.23
CA LYS A 94 3.39 14.95 13.53
C LYS A 94 4.73 14.78 12.80
N SER A 95 5.65 14.04 13.41
CA SER A 95 6.97 13.75 12.83
C SER A 95 6.84 12.92 11.56
N HIS A 96 7.43 13.35 10.44
CA HIS A 96 7.33 12.62 9.18
C HIS A 96 7.96 11.22 9.25
N LEU A 97 9.03 11.07 10.03
CA LEU A 97 9.81 9.84 10.16
C LEU A 97 9.01 8.69 10.78
N ASP A 98 8.00 9.02 11.60
CA ASP A 98 7.15 8.02 12.26
C ASP A 98 6.04 7.48 11.35
N TRP A 99 5.79 8.13 10.19
CA TRP A 99 4.61 7.89 9.37
C TRP A 99 4.95 7.63 7.90
N GLY A 100 5.86 6.70 7.65
CA GLY A 100 6.14 6.17 6.31
C GLY A 100 6.99 7.07 5.42
N TRP A 101 7.78 7.97 6.03
CA TRP A 101 8.82 8.75 5.36
C TRP A 101 10.19 8.43 5.95
N LYS A 102 11.23 8.58 5.13
CA LYS A 102 12.61 8.51 5.55
C LYS A 102 13.36 9.76 5.09
N GLU A 103 14.30 10.19 5.92
CA GLU A 103 15.25 11.22 5.53
C GLU A 103 16.40 10.63 4.70
N THR A 104 16.83 11.41 3.72
CA THR A 104 17.99 11.12 2.91
C THR A 104 18.77 12.43 2.71
N LYS A 105 20.02 12.33 2.23
CA LYS A 105 20.81 13.51 1.83
C LYS A 105 20.14 14.38 0.75
N HIS A 106 19.10 13.88 0.10
CA HIS A 106 18.34 14.58 -0.94
C HIS A 106 16.95 15.01 -0.46
N GLY A 107 16.69 14.97 0.84
CA GLY A 107 15.40 15.31 1.44
C GLY A 107 14.57 14.10 1.85
N LEU A 108 13.26 14.32 2.01
CA LEU A 108 12.30 13.30 2.46
C LEU A 108 11.85 12.41 1.31
N PHE A 109 11.97 11.11 1.49
CA PHE A 109 11.50 10.11 0.53
C PHE A 109 10.45 9.19 1.17
N PRO A 110 9.41 8.78 0.43
CA PRO A 110 8.43 7.84 0.93
C PRO A 110 9.08 6.46 1.12
N ILE A 111 8.77 5.81 2.24
CA ILE A 111 9.09 4.41 2.45
C ILE A 111 8.10 3.58 1.62
N THR A 112 8.57 2.87 0.61
CA THR A 112 7.66 2.11 -0.27
C THR A 112 7.30 0.74 0.30
N THR A 113 8.21 0.11 1.04
CA THR A 113 8.05 -1.17 1.73
C THR A 113 9.25 -1.40 2.65
N HIS A 114 9.05 -2.06 3.79
CA HIS A 114 10.14 -2.59 4.63
C HIS A 114 10.48 -4.05 4.31
N LYS A 115 9.69 -4.71 3.45
CA LYS A 115 9.94 -6.09 3.03
C LYS A 115 10.87 -6.12 1.84
N GLU A 116 11.77 -7.10 1.86
CA GLU A 116 12.61 -7.45 0.73
C GLU A 116 11.76 -7.75 -0.52
N PRO A 117 12.18 -7.32 -1.73
CA PRO A 117 11.43 -7.54 -2.96
C PRO A 117 11.19 -9.02 -3.28
N THR A 118 12.11 -9.90 -2.86
CA THR A 118 12.03 -11.34 -3.07
C THR A 118 12.98 -12.06 -2.10
N PRO A 119 12.70 -13.32 -1.71
CA PRO A 119 13.60 -14.07 -0.83
C PRO A 119 15.01 -14.21 -1.43
N PRO A 120 16.07 -14.21 -0.60
CA PRO A 120 17.44 -14.29 -1.09
C PRO A 120 17.72 -15.48 -2.02
N ALA A 121 17.10 -16.64 -1.76
CA ALA A 121 17.24 -17.84 -2.60
C ALA A 121 16.66 -17.66 -4.02
N PHE A 122 15.63 -16.82 -4.19
CA PHE A 122 15.11 -16.50 -5.52
C PHE A 122 15.98 -15.48 -6.23
N LEU A 123 16.54 -14.50 -5.51
CA LEU A 123 17.50 -13.55 -6.07
C LEU A 123 18.74 -14.25 -6.64
N SER A 124 19.27 -15.25 -5.94
CA SER A 124 20.41 -16.02 -6.43
C SER A 124 20.06 -16.82 -7.69
N MET A 125 18.88 -17.45 -7.74
CA MET A 125 18.41 -18.18 -8.93
C MET A 125 18.30 -17.28 -10.17
N ILE A 126 17.73 -16.08 -10.01
CA ILE A 126 17.53 -15.12 -11.13
C ILE A 126 18.86 -14.48 -11.56
N SER A 127 19.71 -14.09 -10.60
CA SER A 127 21.01 -13.46 -10.90
C SER A 127 22.00 -14.40 -11.60
N LEU A 128 21.92 -15.70 -11.33
CA LEU A 128 22.74 -16.72 -12.01
C LEU A 128 22.28 -16.96 -13.47
N GLN A 129 21.01 -16.74 -13.80
CA GLN A 129 20.52 -16.85 -15.18
C GLN A 129 21.00 -15.72 -16.09
N VAL A 130 21.28 -14.53 -15.54
CA VAL A 130 21.84 -13.41 -16.31
C VAL A 130 23.31 -13.67 -16.68
N ARG A 131 24.08 -14.33 -15.82
CA ARG A 131 25.50 -14.66 -16.10
C ARG A 131 25.69 -15.78 -17.13
N LYS A 132 24.65 -16.53 -17.48
CA LYS A 132 24.71 -17.63 -18.48
C LYS A 132 24.33 -17.21 -19.90
N ARG A 133 24.12 -15.91 -20.16
CA ARG A 133 24.01 -15.36 -21.51
C ARG A 133 25.22 -14.46 -21.79
N VAL A 134 26.32 -15.09 -22.16
CA VAL A 134 27.40 -14.51 -22.98
C VAL A 134 27.67 -15.52 -24.08
#